data_AF-A0A7G2EPW6-F1
#
_entry.id   AF-A0A7G2EPW6-F1
#
_cell.length_a   1.000
_cell.length_b   1.000
_cell.length_c   1.000
_cell.angle_alpha   90.00
_cell.angle_beta   90.00
_cell.angle_gamma   90.00
#
_symmetry.space_group_name_H-M   'P 1'
#
loop_
_entity.id
_entity.type
_entity.pdbx_description
1 polymer ?
#
loop_
_entity_poly.entity_id
_entity_poly.type
_entity_poly.pdbx_seq_one_letter_code
_entity_poly.pdbx_strand_id
1 'polypeptide(L)'
;MGLQVIWSFGLAILDTFALVRKKTLLSPVLVSLFVVGDWVTSTLSLAGASSSAGITVLYFGDLGSCSFEAECWKYQLSVALAFLCWITIAISSLTTLWLLASA
;
A
#
# COMPACT_ATOMS: atom_id res chain seq x y z
N MET A 1 -1.28 -5.69 -6.69
CA MET A 1 0.06 -5.42 -6.12
C MET A 1 1.06 -4.85 -7.13
N GLY A 2 1.10 -5.27 -8.41
CA GLY A 2 2.02 -4.68 -9.40
C GLY A 2 1.85 -3.16 -9.60
N LEU A 3 0.61 -2.67 -9.65
CA LEU A 3 0.31 -1.24 -9.72
C LEU A 3 0.89 -0.46 -8.52
N GLN A 4 0.83 -1.04 -7.32
CA GLN A 4 1.35 -0.45 -6.09
C GLN A 4 2.89 -0.33 -6.14
N VAL A 5 3.58 -1.31 -6.70
CA VAL A 5 5.04 -1.26 -6.90
C VAL A 5 5.42 -0.16 -7.90
N ILE A 6 4.72 -0.09 -9.03
CA ILE A 6 4.93 0.94 -10.06
C ILE A 6 4.64 2.34 -9.48
N TRP A 7 3.59 2.46 -8.68
CA TRP A 7 3.23 3.68 -7.98
C TRP A 7 4.33 4.09 -7.01
N SER A 8 4.73 3.22 -6.07
CA SER A 8 5.82 3.50 -5.13
C SER A 8 7.15 3.84 -5.82
N PHE A 9 7.45 3.22 -6.95
CA PHE A 9 8.65 3.53 -7.72
C PHE A 9 8.59 4.93 -8.35
N GLY A 10 7.43 5.31 -8.90
CA GLY A 10 7.17 6.66 -9.37
C GLY A 10 7.35 7.72 -8.27
N LEU A 11 6.89 7.42 -7.06
CA LEU A 11 7.06 8.30 -5.90
C LEU A 11 8.50 8.43 -5.46
N ALA A 12 9.24 7.32 -5.38
CA ALA A 12 10.65 7.34 -5.00
C ALA A 12 11.50 8.18 -5.97
N ILE A 13 11.21 8.08 -7.28
CA ILE A 13 11.85 8.90 -8.30
C ILE A 13 11.50 10.38 -8.08
N LEU A 14 10.24 10.69 -7.86
CA LEU A 14 9.75 12.06 -7.73
C LEU A 14 10.29 12.74 -6.46
N ASP A 15 10.39 12.01 -5.35
CA ASP A 15 11.01 12.46 -4.10
C ASP A 15 12.51 12.73 -4.27
N THR A 16 13.21 11.83 -4.96
CA THR A 16 14.63 12.03 -5.34
C THR A 16 14.79 13.29 -6.20
N PHE A 17 13.90 13.52 -7.17
CA PHE A 17 13.90 14.75 -7.96
C PHE A 17 13.66 16.01 -7.13
N ALA A 18 12.76 15.95 -6.15
CA ALA A 18 12.49 17.07 -5.23
C ALA A 18 13.72 17.40 -4.37
N LEU A 19 14.39 16.38 -3.82
CA LEU A 19 15.62 16.53 -3.04
C LEU A 19 16.78 17.09 -3.89
N VAL A 20 16.97 16.57 -5.12
CA VAL A 20 18.04 17.00 -6.03
C VAL A 20 17.83 18.43 -6.50
N ARG A 21 16.58 18.85 -6.75
CA ARG A 21 16.28 20.22 -7.21
C ARG A 21 16.28 21.26 -6.08
N LYS A 22 16.36 20.87 -4.80
CA LYS A 22 16.30 21.75 -3.61
C LYS A 22 15.24 22.85 -3.71
N LYS A 23 14.15 22.60 -4.45
CA LYS A 23 13.03 23.54 -4.57
C LYS A 23 11.93 23.06 -3.65
N THR A 24 11.53 23.94 -2.75
CA THR A 24 10.34 23.80 -1.92
C THR A 24 9.16 23.45 -2.81
N LEU A 25 8.54 22.33 -2.45
CA LEU A 25 7.50 21.57 -3.13
C LEU A 25 6.78 22.29 -4.29
N LEU A 26 7.04 21.73 -5.47
CA LEU A 26 6.44 22.00 -6.76
C LEU A 26 4.90 21.97 -6.68
N SER A 27 4.26 23.14 -6.57
CA SER A 27 2.82 23.40 -6.74
C SER A 27 1.82 22.55 -5.90
N PRO A 28 0.89 23.17 -5.16
CA PRO A 28 -0.12 22.46 -4.34
C PRO A 28 -0.97 21.45 -5.13
N VAL A 29 -1.05 21.61 -6.46
CA VAL A 29 -1.71 20.68 -7.38
C VAL A 29 -1.07 19.29 -7.39
N LEU A 30 0.26 19.19 -7.34
CA LEU A 30 0.96 17.91 -7.38
C LEU A 30 0.81 17.14 -6.06
N VAL A 31 0.86 17.87 -4.95
CA VAL A 31 0.65 17.31 -3.61
C VAL A 31 -0.80 16.86 -3.41
N SER A 32 -1.78 17.58 -3.98
CA SER A 32 -3.19 17.16 -4.00
C SER A 32 -3.40 15.89 -4.84
N LEU A 33 -2.79 15.80 -6.03
CA LEU A 33 -2.84 14.60 -6.85
C LEU A 33 -2.24 13.38 -6.12
N PHE A 34 -1.16 13.61 -5.37
CA PHE A 34 -0.50 12.58 -4.57
C PHE A 34 -1.40 12.02 -3.46
N VAL A 35 -2.01 12.92 -2.68
CA VAL A 35 -2.97 12.56 -1.62
C VAL A 35 -4.11 11.69 -2.17
N VAL A 36 -4.69 12.08 -3.32
CA VAL A 36 -5.78 11.33 -3.95
C VAL A 36 -5.29 9.96 -4.45
N GLY A 37 -4.10 9.91 -5.06
CA GLY A 37 -3.51 8.67 -5.59
C GLY A 37 -3.17 7.65 -4.49
N ASP A 38 -2.57 8.10 -3.38
CA ASP A 38 -2.29 7.23 -2.23
C ASP A 38 -3.57 6.76 -1.55
N TRP A 39 -4.61 7.60 -1.50
CA TRP A 39 -5.89 7.22 -0.94
C TRP A 39 -6.61 6.14 -1.77
N VAL A 40 -6.63 6.30 -3.10
CA VAL A 40 -7.17 5.29 -4.02
C VAL A 40 -6.37 3.98 -3.92
N THR A 41 -5.05 4.07 -3.93
CA THR A 41 -4.16 2.90 -3.84
C THR A 41 -4.31 2.16 -2.51
N SER A 42 -4.45 2.89 -1.41
CA SER A 42 -4.73 2.35 -0.08
C SER A 42 -6.05 1.58 -0.06
N THR A 43 -7.13 2.16 -0.60
CA THR A 43 -8.45 1.52 -0.66
C THR A 43 -8.42 0.23 -1.48
N LEU A 44 -7.74 0.25 -2.63
CA LEU A 44 -7.60 -0.91 -3.50
C LEU A 44 -6.77 -2.03 -2.85
N SER A 45 -5.71 -1.66 -2.11
CA SER A 45 -4.85 -2.60 -1.38
C SER A 45 -5.62 -3.25 -0.20
N LEU A 46 -6.43 -2.48 0.53
CA LEU A 46 -7.32 -2.98 1.58
C LEU A 46 -8.35 -3.97 1.02
N ALA A 47 -8.98 -3.64 -0.11
CA ALA A 47 -9.94 -4.52 -0.76
C ALA A 47 -9.28 -5.86 -1.14
N GLY A 48 -8.09 -5.82 -1.76
CA GLY A 48 -7.34 -7.03 -2.11
C GLY A 48 -6.91 -7.85 -0.89
N ALA A 49 -6.45 -7.20 0.18
CA ALA A 49 -6.07 -7.85 1.43
C ALA A 49 -7.29 -8.51 2.11
N SER A 50 -8.43 -7.81 2.16
CA SER A 50 -9.68 -8.32 2.76
C SER A 50 -10.25 -9.50 1.97
N SER A 51 -10.25 -9.44 0.63
CA SER A 51 -10.63 -10.59 -0.21
C SER A 51 -9.71 -11.79 0.03
N SER A 52 -8.40 -11.57 0.14
CA SER A 52 -7.43 -12.66 0.39
C SER A 52 -7.60 -13.27 1.79
N ALA A 53 -7.91 -12.44 2.79
CA ALA A 53 -8.20 -12.86 4.16
C ALA A 53 -9.48 -13.72 4.25
N GLY A 54 -10.54 -13.35 3.51
CA GLY A 54 -11.75 -14.17 3.44
C GLY A 54 -11.47 -15.59 2.93
N ILE A 55 -10.62 -15.71 1.91
CA ILE A 55 -10.21 -17.01 1.37
C ILE A 55 -9.37 -17.78 2.39
N THR A 56 -8.46 -17.13 3.13
CA THR A 56 -7.72 -17.81 4.21
C THR A 56 -8.65 -18.39 5.28
N VAL A 57 -9.65 -17.63 5.74
CA VAL A 57 -10.57 -18.11 6.79
C VAL A 57 -11.40 -19.29 6.29
N LEU A 58 -11.85 -19.27 5.03
CA LEU A 58 -12.57 -20.38 4.43
C LEU A 58 -11.69 -21.65 4.30
N TYR A 59 -10.44 -21.48 3.87
CA TYR A 59 -9.51 -22.59 3.63
C TYR A 59 -9.05 -23.26 4.93
N PHE A 60 -8.74 -22.47 5.96
CA PHE A 60 -8.30 -22.96 7.27
C PHE A 60 -9.46 -23.37 8.18
N GLY A 61 -10.60 -22.68 8.10
CA GLY A 61 -11.72 -22.86 9.03
C GLY A 61 -12.69 -23.98 8.63
N ASP A 62 -12.94 -24.19 7.34
CA ASP A 62 -14.03 -25.07 6.87
C ASP A 62 -13.51 -26.30 6.11
N LEU A 63 -12.50 -26.11 5.27
CA LEU A 63 -12.00 -27.18 4.39
C LEU A 63 -10.97 -28.10 5.05
N GLY A 64 -10.28 -27.66 6.12
CA GLY A 64 -9.37 -28.46 6.96
C GLY A 64 -8.24 -29.20 6.22
N SER A 65 -8.10 -29.02 4.92
CA SER A 65 -7.33 -29.87 4.01
C SER A 65 -6.10 -29.11 3.52
N CYS A 66 -5.26 -28.65 4.46
CA CYS A 66 -3.92 -28.23 4.09
C CYS A 66 -3.01 -29.46 3.99
N SER A 67 -3.10 -30.14 2.84
CA SER A 67 -2.23 -31.28 2.51
C SER A 67 -0.75 -30.90 2.37
N PHE A 68 -0.45 -29.60 2.24
CA PHE A 68 0.89 -29.03 2.17
C PHE A 68 1.00 -27.88 3.19
N GLU A 69 1.41 -28.22 4.41
CA GLU A 69 1.54 -27.29 5.55
C GLU A 69 2.42 -26.06 5.22
N ALA A 70 3.45 -26.25 4.38
CA ALA A 70 4.35 -25.19 3.94
C ALA A 70 3.68 -24.16 2.99
N GLU A 71 2.80 -24.59 2.08
CA GLU A 71 2.10 -23.67 1.16
C GLU A 71 1.01 -22.87 1.89
N CYS A 72 0.37 -23.50 2.87
CA CYS A 72 -0.60 -22.89 3.77
C CYS A 72 0.01 -21.70 4.53
N TRP A 73 1.18 -21.93 5.14
CA TRP A 73 1.92 -20.92 5.88
C TRP A 73 2.36 -19.75 4.98
N LYS A 74 2.89 -20.05 3.79
CA LYS A 74 3.29 -19.03 2.82
C LYS A 74 2.12 -18.12 2.42
N TYR A 75 0.94 -18.69 2.21
CA TYR A 75 -0.26 -17.92 1.86
C TYR A 75 -0.72 -17.01 3.01
N GLN A 76 -0.75 -17.52 4.24
CA GLN A 76 -1.08 -16.72 5.43
C GLN A 76 -0.08 -15.58 5.63
N LEU A 77 1.23 -15.84 5.46
CA LEU A 77 2.28 -14.84 5.55
C LEU A 77 2.10 -13.76 4.46
N SER A 78 1.72 -14.15 3.24
CA SER A 78 1.45 -13.22 2.14
C SER A 78 0.27 -12.29 2.44
N VAL A 79 -0.80 -12.80 3.07
CA VAL A 79 -1.95 -11.98 3.47
C VAL A 79 -1.56 -11.01 4.58
N ALA A 80 -0.78 -11.45 5.58
CA ALA A 80 -0.29 -10.58 6.65
C ALA A 80 0.61 -9.46 6.09
N LEU A 81 1.52 -9.78 5.17
CA LEU A 81 2.36 -8.80 4.48
C LEU A 81 1.53 -7.79 3.68
N ALA A 82 0.43 -8.21 3.05
CA ALA A 82 -0.47 -7.30 2.35
C ALA A 82 -1.11 -6.27 3.30
N PHE A 83 -1.54 -6.69 4.49
CA PHE A 83 -2.04 -5.77 5.53
C PHE A 83 -0.95 -4.82 6.05
N LEU A 84 0.27 -5.31 6.26
CA LEU A 84 1.39 -4.46 6.66
C LEU A 84 1.71 -3.40 5.59
N CYS A 85 1.75 -3.80 4.31
CA CYS A 85 1.92 -2.86 3.21
C CYS A 85 0.81 -1.81 3.18
N TRP A 86 -0.45 -2.19 3.40
CA TRP A 86 -1.56 -1.25 3.49
C TRP A 86 -1.36 -0.20 4.59
N ILE A 87 -0.95 -0.61 5.80
CA ILE A 87 -0.65 0.30 6.92
C ILE A 87 0.44 1.30 6.54
N THR A 88 1.52 0.84 5.90
CA THR A 88 2.61 1.74 5.48
C THR A 88 2.17 2.80 4.46
N ILE A 89 1.29 2.44 3.52
CA ILE A 89 0.70 3.38 2.56
C ILE A 89 -0.19 4.40 3.29
N ALA A 90 -0.99 3.95 4.25
CA ALA A 90 -1.84 4.84 5.05
C ALA A 90 -1.01 5.87 5.83
N ILE A 91 0.14 5.47 6.39
CA ILE A 91 1.05 6.39 7.09
C ILE A 91 1.67 7.40 6.10
N SER A 92 2.05 6.96 4.90
CA SER A 92 2.56 7.82 3.83
C SER A 92 1.52 8.88 3.40
N SER A 93 0.26 8.49 3.21
CA SER A 93 -0.81 9.42 2.85
C SER A 93 -1.11 10.44 3.96
N LEU A 94 -1.05 10.02 5.23
CA LEU A 94 -1.23 10.89 6.38
C LEU A 94 -0.12 11.93 6.53
N THR A 95 1.14 11.51 6.36
CA THR A 95 2.30 12.42 6.47
C THR A 95 2.33 13.47 5.35
N THR A 96 1.95 13.08 4.13
CA THR A 96 1.86 14.00 3.00
C THR A 96 0.65 14.94 3.07
N LEU A 97 -0.49 14.48 3.61
CA LEU A 97 -1.59 15.35 4.01
C LEU A 97 -1.15 16.39 5.06
N TRP A 98 -0.39 15.96 6.06
CA TRP A 98 0.14 16.85 7.10
C TRP A 98 1.11 17.90 6.54
N LEU A 99 1.97 17.50 5.60
CA LEU A 99 2.85 18.41 4.88
C LEU A 99 2.08 19.42 4.04
N LEU A 100 0.99 19.01 3.37
CA LEU A 100 0.12 19.92 2.63
C LEU A 100 -0.60 20.91 3.56
N ALA A 101 -1.07 20.45 4.72
CA ALA A 101 -1.73 21.31 5.69
C ALA A 101 -0.78 22.30 6.39
N SER A 102 0.52 21.98 6.44
CA SER A 102 1.55 22.83 7.06
C SER A 102 2.26 23.76 6.07
N ALA A 103 1.99 23.63 4.76
CA ALA A 103 2.54 24.44 3.68
C ALA A 103 1.63 25.62 3.33
#